data_AF-A0A849QTI2-F1
#
_entry.id   AF-A0A849QTI2-F1
#
_cell.length_a   1.000
_cell.length_b   1.000
_cell.length_c   1.000
_cell.angle_alpha   90.00
_cell.angle_beta   90.00
_cell.angle_gamma   90.00
#
_symmetry.space_group_name_H-M   'P 1'
#
loop_
_entity.id
_entity.type
_entity.pdbx_description
1 polymer ?
#
loop_
_entity_poly.entity_id
_entity_poly.type
_entity_poly.pdbx_seq_one_letter_code
_entity_poly.pdbx_strand_id
1 'polypeptide(L)'
;IESKAPDLSYVKSAAEIVGKNLKSGATVVLESTVYPGVTEEIVKHILERESKMNCGIDFCIGYSPERMNLGDEAHALTEITKIVAGMDDDTTDVLAELYGFVSNRYIYLFNQ
;
A
#
# COMPACT_ATOMS: atom_id res chain seq x y z
N ILE A 1 18.74 24.31 6.98
CA ILE A 1 17.35 23.96 6.65
C ILE A 1 17.30 22.45 6.75
N GLU A 2 16.89 21.96 7.91
CA GLU A 2 16.70 20.54 8.20
C GLU A 2 15.61 20.01 7.26
N SER A 3 15.89 18.95 6.49
CA SER A 3 14.94 18.46 5.50
C SER A 3 13.69 17.95 6.21
N LYS A 4 12.53 18.56 5.94
CA LYS A 4 11.19 18.08 6.34
C LYS A 4 10.79 16.73 5.69
N ALA A 5 11.77 15.94 5.26
CA ALA A 5 11.53 14.63 4.68
C ALA A 5 11.06 13.70 5.81
N PRO A 6 9.90 13.04 5.68
CA PRO A 6 9.43 12.11 6.68
C PRO A 6 10.43 10.95 6.85
N ASP A 7 10.65 10.53 8.09
CA ASP A 7 11.51 9.38 8.36
C ASP A 7 10.83 8.09 7.86
N LEU A 8 11.47 7.43 6.90
CA LEU A 8 11.02 6.17 6.30
C LEU A 8 11.68 4.94 6.93
N SER A 9 12.47 5.09 8.00
CA SER A 9 13.19 3.99 8.65
C SER A 9 12.28 2.79 8.97
N TYR A 10 11.09 3.04 9.53
CA TYR A 10 10.11 2.01 9.87
C TYR A 10 9.52 1.32 8.62
N VAL A 11 9.17 2.10 7.59
CA VAL A 11 8.63 1.56 6.32
C VAL A 11 9.68 0.66 5.65
N LYS A 12 10.94 1.10 5.62
CA LYS A 12 12.06 0.33 5.04
C LYS A 12 12.29 -0.97 5.83
N SER A 13 12.32 -0.88 7.16
CA SER A 13 12.51 -2.05 8.02
C SER A 13 11.38 -3.07 7.86
N ALA A 14 10.12 -2.62 7.76
CA ALA A 14 8.98 -3.49 7.49
C ALA A 14 9.10 -4.15 6.10
N ALA A 15 9.43 -3.38 5.07
CA ALA A 15 9.63 -3.90 3.71
C ALA A 15 10.76 -4.95 3.66
N GLU A 16 11.83 -4.78 4.43
CA GLU A 16 12.91 -5.78 4.51
C GLU A 16 12.43 -7.10 5.13
N ILE A 17 11.61 -7.03 6.19
CA ILE A 17 11.03 -8.22 6.83
C ILE A 17 10.06 -8.92 5.89
N VAL A 18 9.19 -8.16 5.21
CA VAL A 18 8.23 -8.70 4.23
C VAL A 18 8.98 -9.35 3.06
N GLY A 19 9.98 -8.68 2.49
CA GLY A 19 10.74 -9.18 1.35
C GLY A 19 11.44 -10.52 1.63
N LYS A 20 12.02 -10.70 2.82
CA LYS A 20 12.65 -11.96 3.24
C LYS A 20 11.68 -13.15 3.36
N ASN A 21 10.39 -12.87 3.53
CA ASN A 21 9.35 -13.88 3.73
C ASN A 21 8.32 -13.89 2.58
N LEU A 22 8.58 -13.14 1.51
CA LEU A 22 7.67 -12.96 0.39
C LEU A 22 7.50 -14.27 -0.38
N LYS A 23 6.29 -14.49 -0.88
CA LYS A 23 5.93 -15.67 -1.67
C LYS A 23 5.48 -15.24 -3.06
N SER A 24 5.70 -16.10 -4.05
CA SER A 24 5.21 -15.88 -5.41
C SER A 24 3.69 -15.80 -5.43
N GLY A 25 3.15 -14.87 -6.21
CA GLY A 25 1.72 -14.55 -6.29
C GLY A 25 1.20 -13.66 -5.16
N ALA A 26 2.06 -13.18 -4.25
CA ALA A 26 1.62 -12.26 -3.19
C ALA A 26 1.36 -10.86 -3.72
N THR A 27 0.47 -10.12 -3.05
CA THR A 27 0.32 -8.66 -3.21
C THR A 27 0.71 -7.97 -1.92
N VAL A 28 1.59 -6.98 -1.98
CA VAL A 28 2.04 -6.19 -0.82
C VAL A 28 1.41 -4.79 -0.88
N VAL A 29 0.67 -4.41 0.16
CA VAL A 29 -0.02 -3.10 0.22
C VAL A 29 0.63 -2.22 1.27
N LEU A 30 1.03 -1.01 0.89
CA LEU A 30 1.47 0.02 1.84
C LEU A 30 0.27 0.84 2.32
N GLU A 31 0.02 0.85 3.63
CA GLU A 31 -1.07 1.63 4.25
C GLU A 31 -0.59 2.86 5.03
N SER A 32 0.71 2.95 5.33
CA SER A 32 1.27 4.13 6.01
C SER A 32 1.15 5.36 5.12
N THR A 33 0.79 6.49 5.70
CA THR A 33 0.81 7.79 5.01
C THR A 33 2.23 8.15 4.64
N VAL A 34 2.52 8.14 3.34
CA VAL A 34 3.82 8.48 2.75
C VAL A 34 3.65 9.48 1.62
N TYR A 35 4.74 10.09 1.16
CA TYR A 35 4.69 10.91 -0.04
C TYR A 35 4.61 10.03 -1.31
N PRO A 36 4.07 10.55 -2.42
CA PRO A 36 3.98 9.81 -3.68
C PRO A 36 5.33 9.24 -4.13
N GLY A 37 5.33 8.03 -4.68
CA GLY A 37 6.53 7.34 -5.16
C GLY A 37 7.22 6.43 -4.14
N VAL A 38 6.90 6.52 -2.84
CA VAL A 38 7.54 5.65 -1.83
C VAL A 38 7.26 4.16 -2.08
N THR A 39 6.07 3.81 -2.56
CA THR A 39 5.71 2.42 -2.87
C THR A 39 6.58 1.86 -4.01
N GLU A 40 6.74 2.61 -5.11
CA GLU A 40 7.40 2.18 -6.35
C GLU A 40 8.92 2.36 -6.30
N GLU A 41 9.39 3.46 -5.72
CA GLU A 41 10.81 3.86 -5.73
C GLU A 41 11.58 3.29 -4.54
N ILE A 42 10.91 2.95 -3.43
CA ILE A 42 11.57 2.51 -2.19
C ILE A 42 11.11 1.11 -1.80
N VAL A 43 9.81 0.92 -1.54
CA VAL A 43 9.29 -0.35 -1.02
C VAL A 43 9.50 -1.47 -2.04
N LYS A 44 9.12 -1.25 -3.31
CA LYS A 44 9.34 -2.22 -4.40
C LYS A 44 10.80 -2.68 -4.47
N HIS A 45 11.73 -1.73 -4.47
CA HIS A 45 13.17 -2.04 -4.60
C HIS A 45 13.69 -2.88 -3.42
N ILE A 46 13.22 -2.62 -2.20
CA ILE A 46 13.56 -3.43 -1.03
C ILE A 46 12.96 -4.84 -1.16
N LEU A 47 11.69 -4.94 -1.56
CA LEU A 47 11.02 -6.23 -1.74
C LEU A 47 11.73 -7.09 -2.79
N GLU A 48 12.05 -6.55 -3.96
CA GLU A 48 12.79 -7.26 -5.01
C GLU A 48 14.19 -7.68 -4.54
N ARG A 49 14.91 -6.79 -3.85
CA ARG A 49 16.26 -7.06 -3.32
C ARG A 49 16.27 -8.22 -2.31
N GLU A 50 15.37 -8.20 -1.34
CA GLU A 50 15.34 -9.18 -0.26
C GLU A 50 14.75 -10.53 -0.71
N SER A 51 13.70 -10.51 -1.55
CA SER A 51 13.02 -11.72 -2.01
C SER A 51 13.73 -12.43 -3.16
N LYS A 52 14.55 -11.70 -3.95
CA LYS A 52 15.09 -12.15 -5.25
C LYS A 52 14.02 -12.41 -6.31
N MET A 53 12.88 -11.73 -6.18
CA MET A 53 11.73 -11.82 -7.07
C MET A 53 11.51 -10.49 -7.80
N ASN A 54 10.79 -10.51 -8.92
CA ASN A 54 10.49 -9.32 -9.71
C ASN A 54 9.04 -8.87 -9.51
N CYS A 55 8.85 -7.58 -9.20
CA CYS A 55 7.52 -7.00 -9.09
C CYS A 55 6.84 -6.95 -10.47
N GLY A 56 5.54 -7.26 -10.52
CA GLY A 56 4.74 -7.38 -11.75
C GLY A 56 4.93 -8.70 -12.50
N ILE A 57 5.78 -9.60 -11.99
CA ILE A 57 5.94 -10.96 -12.53
C ILE A 57 5.66 -11.96 -11.42
N ASP A 58 6.41 -11.83 -10.32
CA ASP A 58 6.41 -12.79 -9.23
C ASP A 58 5.52 -12.34 -8.05
N PHE A 59 5.31 -11.03 -7.89
CA PHE A 59 4.44 -10.43 -6.86
C PHE A 59 3.96 -9.05 -7.30
N CYS A 60 2.86 -8.56 -6.72
CA CYS A 60 2.31 -7.24 -6.99
C CYS A 60 2.45 -6.30 -5.80
N ILE A 61 2.34 -4.99 -6.05
CA ILE A 61 2.31 -3.96 -5.02
C ILE A 61 1.08 -3.07 -5.16
N GLY A 62 0.65 -2.47 -4.05
CA GLY A 62 -0.41 -1.47 -4.04
C GLY A 62 -0.29 -0.52 -2.85
N TYR A 63 -1.21 0.44 -2.81
CA TYR A 63 -1.27 1.50 -1.82
C TYR A 63 -2.71 1.73 -1.38
N SER A 64 -2.93 1.81 -0.07
CA SER A 64 -4.23 2.13 0.51
C SER A 64 -4.02 2.88 1.84
N PRO A 65 -3.80 4.20 1.82
CA PRO A 65 -3.48 4.95 3.02
C PRO A 65 -4.63 4.91 4.02
N GLU A 66 -4.29 4.85 5.29
CA GLU A 66 -5.27 5.05 6.35
C GLU A 66 -5.83 6.49 6.31
N ARG A 67 -7.15 6.62 6.38
CA ARG A 67 -7.83 7.91 6.59
C ARG A 67 -8.82 7.76 7.73
N MET A 68 -8.42 8.19 8.92
CA MET A 68 -9.39 8.47 9.98
C MET A 68 -9.95 9.87 9.76
N ASN A 69 -11.29 10.01 9.75
CA ASN A 69 -11.92 11.32 9.84
C ASN A 69 -11.70 11.86 11.25
N LEU A 70 -10.75 12.79 11.41
CA LEU A 70 -10.54 13.53 12.66
C LEU A 70 -11.80 14.36 12.96
N GLY A 71 -12.68 13.84 13.81
CA GLY A 71 -13.88 14.56 14.28
C GLY A 71 -15.17 13.76 14.30
N ASP A 72 -15.17 12.49 13.91
CA ASP A 72 -16.38 11.67 13.87
C ASP A 72 -16.23 10.36 14.64
N GLU A 73 -16.30 10.45 15.97
CA GLU A 73 -16.27 9.29 16.88
C GLU A 73 -17.54 8.42 16.79
N ALA A 74 -18.59 8.89 16.09
CA ALA A 74 -19.89 8.23 15.99
C ALA A 74 -20.04 7.33 14.74
N HIS A 75 -19.34 7.63 13.64
CA HIS A 75 -19.43 6.86 12.40
C HIS A 75 -18.31 5.80 12.35
N ALA A 76 -18.72 4.55 12.54
CA ALA A 76 -17.86 3.37 12.63
C ALA A 76 -16.99 3.16 11.37
N LEU A 77 -15.96 2.30 11.50
CA LEU A 77 -15.03 1.86 10.46
C LEU A 77 -15.67 1.61 9.08
N THR A 78 -16.95 1.20 9.05
CA THR A 78 -17.76 0.89 7.86
C THR A 78 -18.07 2.08 6.96
N GLU A 79 -17.93 3.33 7.44
CA GLU A 79 -18.18 4.55 6.66
C GLU A 79 -16.92 5.24 6.15
N ILE A 80 -15.74 4.72 6.52
CA ILE A 80 -14.46 5.25 6.08
C ILE A 80 -14.32 4.98 4.58
N THR A 81 -14.26 6.07 3.80
CA THR A 81 -13.95 5.98 2.38
C THR A 81 -12.49 5.59 2.21
N LYS A 82 -12.22 4.33 1.82
CA LYS A 82 -10.85 3.85 1.56
C LYS A 82 -10.41 4.25 0.15
N ILE A 83 -9.16 4.66 0.02
CA ILE A 83 -8.52 4.87 -1.29
C ILE A 83 -7.74 3.59 -1.60
N VAL A 84 -7.87 3.08 -2.82
CA VAL A 84 -7.14 1.90 -3.27
C VAL A 84 -6.48 2.21 -4.62
N ALA A 85 -5.19 1.87 -4.72
CA ALA A 85 -4.40 1.93 -5.95
C ALA A 85 -3.51 0.70 -6.05
N GLY A 86 -3.69 -0.13 -7.08
CA GLY A 86 -2.77 -1.19 -7.46
C GLY A 86 -1.69 -0.68 -8.43
N MET A 87 -0.65 -1.48 -8.64
CA MET A 87 0.36 -1.19 -9.67
C MET A 87 -0.15 -1.34 -11.11
N ASP A 88 -1.26 -2.05 -11.29
CA ASP A 88 -2.01 -2.26 -12.54
C ASP A 88 -3.51 -2.41 -12.23
N ASP A 89 -4.32 -2.53 -13.28
CA ASP A 89 -5.78 -2.64 -13.20
C ASP A 89 -6.20 -3.91 -12.45
N ASP A 90 -5.57 -5.06 -12.76
CA ASP A 90 -5.87 -6.35 -12.13
C ASP A 90 -5.60 -6.29 -10.61
N THR A 91 -4.47 -5.73 -10.20
CA THR A 91 -4.13 -5.54 -8.78
C THR A 91 -5.11 -4.57 -8.12
N THR A 92 -5.54 -3.52 -8.82
CA THR A 92 -6.51 -2.55 -8.30
C THR A 92 -7.85 -3.22 -8.03
N ASP A 93 -8.33 -4.08 -8.94
CA ASP A 93 -9.57 -4.84 -8.80
C ASP A 93 -9.51 -5.88 -7.66
N VAL A 94 -8.37 -6.54 -7.49
CA VAL A 94 -8.18 -7.46 -6.35
C VAL A 94 -8.22 -6.71 -5.02
N LEU A 95 -7.54 -5.57 -4.93
CA LEU A 95 -7.53 -4.76 -3.71
C LEU A 95 -8.90 -4.14 -3.43
N ALA A 96 -9.62 -3.73 -4.48
CA ALA A 96 -10.98 -3.24 -4.42
C ALA A 96 -11.91 -4.26 -3.75
N GLU A 97 -11.85 -5.51 -4.18
CA GLU A 97 -12.64 -6.60 -3.61
C GLU A 97 -12.25 -6.85 -2.16
N LEU A 98 -10.94 -6.94 -1.87
CA LEU A 98 -10.41 -7.16 -0.52
C LEU A 98 -10.90 -6.11 0.48
N TYR A 99 -10.72 -4.83 0.18
CA TYR A 99 -11.14 -3.75 1.07
C TYR A 99 -12.66 -3.57 1.09
N GLY A 100 -13.37 -4.01 0.05
CA GLY A 100 -14.83 -4.04 0.00
C GLY A 100 -15.46 -4.98 1.04
N PHE A 101 -14.75 -5.99 1.53
CA PHE A 101 -15.23 -6.81 2.65
C PHE A 101 -15.24 -6.06 4.00
N VAL A 102 -14.47 -4.97 4.11
CA VAL A 102 -14.24 -4.26 5.39
C VAL A 102 -14.96 -2.91 5.43
N SER A 103 -15.13 -2.23 4.29
CA SER A 103 -15.82 -0.93 4.21
C SER A 103 -16.77 -0.86 3.02
N ASN A 104 -17.91 -0.18 3.21
CA ASN A 104 -18.95 -0.02 2.19
C ASN A 104 -18.70 1.13 1.22
N ARG A 105 -17.64 1.94 1.41
CA ARG A 105 -17.32 3.08 0.55
C ARG A 105 -15.82 3.10 0.23
N TYR A 106 -15.48 3.18 -1.04
CA TYR A 106 -14.09 3.33 -1.50
C TYR A 106 -14.01 4.18 -2.77
N ILE A 107 -12.82 4.74 -3.01
CA ILE A 107 -12.45 5.49 -4.20
C ILE A 107 -11.28 4.78 -4.86
N TYR A 108 -11.47 4.40 -6.12
CA TYR A 108 -10.42 3.85 -6.97
C TYR A 108 -9.61 4.98 -7.60
N LEU A 109 -8.29 4.90 -7.48
CA LEU A 109 -7.39 5.78 -8.20
C LEU A 109 -6.67 4.98 -9.26
N PHE A 110 -7.07 5.18 -10.51
CA PHE A 110 -6.34 4.71 -11.69
C PHE A 110 -5.10 5.59 -11.86
N ASN A 111 -3.91 4.97 -11.83
CA ASN A 111 -2.71 5.62 -12.35
C ASN A 111 -2.63 5.34 -13.86
N GLN A 112 -2.57 6.40 -14.68
CA GLN A 112 -2.23 6.35 -16.11
C GLN A 112 -0.71 6.24 -16.30
#